data_AF-A0A538ASH2-F1
#
_entry.id   AF-A0A538ASH2-F1
#
_cell.length_a   1.000
_cell.length_b   1.000
_cell.length_c   1.000
_cell.angle_alpha   90.00
_cell.angle_beta   90.00
_cell.angle_gamma   90.00
#
_symmetry.space_group_name_H-M   'P 1'
#
loop_
_entity.id
_entity.type
_entity.pdbx_description
1 polymer ?
#
loop_
_entity_poly.entity_id
_entity_poly.type
_entity_poly.pdbx_seq_one_letter_code
_entity_poly.pdbx_strand_id
1 'polypeptide(L)'
;KVRLHAYYTDRVLHNAGKLALLASIASSAHERSGGTGYPRGIAGATIPLLGRFLEAADCYHAMLEDRPHRPALSRDDAAKELRRGAREGEYDGAAVDAVLSAAGHQVRRKPSAPAGLTPREVEVLVLAARGGTTRAVAHALGIAPKTAGNHIERIYTKIGVNSRAEAAMFAMQHGLLSTWETTEA
;
A
#
# COMPACT_ATOMS: atom_id res chain seq x y z
N LYS A 1 28.86 15.33 -5.19
CA LYS A 1 30.01 14.39 -5.11
C LYS A 1 29.84 13.26 -4.06
N VAL A 2 28.64 12.99 -3.50
CA VAL A 2 28.47 11.93 -2.47
C VAL A 2 27.32 10.95 -2.82
N ARG A 3 27.29 10.40 -4.04
CA ARG A 3 26.31 9.36 -4.42
C ARG A 3 26.84 7.94 -4.23
N LEU A 4 28.16 7.76 -4.29
CA LEU A 4 28.81 6.45 -4.17
C LEU A 4 28.68 5.82 -2.79
N HIS A 5 28.31 6.58 -1.76
CA HIS A 5 28.17 6.03 -0.41
C HIS A 5 27.13 4.89 -0.38
N ALA A 6 26.01 5.02 -1.10
CA ALA A 6 24.98 3.97 -1.17
C ALA A 6 25.50 2.69 -1.86
N TYR A 7 26.36 2.83 -2.86
CA TYR A 7 27.07 1.71 -3.48
C TYR A 7 28.05 1.05 -2.51
N TYR A 8 28.84 1.84 -1.78
CA TYR A 8 29.75 1.30 -0.78
C TYR A 8 29.02 0.66 0.39
N THR A 9 27.86 1.18 0.80
CA THR A 9 26.97 0.54 1.78
C THR A 9 26.59 -0.87 1.33
N ASP A 10 26.20 -1.06 0.06
CA ASP A 10 25.91 -2.39 -0.49
C ASP A 10 27.12 -3.33 -0.34
N ARG A 11 28.30 -2.88 -0.77
CA ARG A 11 29.54 -3.68 -0.75
C ARG A 11 29.97 -4.05 0.67
N VAL A 12 29.91 -3.10 1.60
CA VAL A 12 30.32 -3.31 2.99
C VAL A 12 29.36 -4.26 3.70
N LEU A 13 28.04 -4.01 3.60
CA LEU A 13 27.06 -4.83 4.30
C LEU A 13 26.98 -6.26 3.74
N HIS A 14 27.14 -6.46 2.43
CA HIS A 14 27.20 -7.80 1.84
C HIS A 14 28.30 -8.68 2.45
N ASN A 15 29.40 -8.09 2.91
CA ASN A 15 30.51 -8.81 3.53
C ASN A 15 30.39 -8.86 5.07
N ALA A 16 29.34 -8.29 5.67
CA ALA A 16 29.19 -8.13 7.12
C ALA A 16 28.26 -9.18 7.76
N GLY A 17 28.42 -10.46 7.37
CA GLY A 17 27.73 -11.59 8.00
C GLY A 17 26.21 -11.40 8.07
N LYS A 18 25.65 -11.35 9.30
CA LYS A 18 24.20 -11.19 9.53
C LYS A 18 23.60 -9.93 8.91
N LEU A 19 24.41 -8.90 8.67
CA LEU A 19 23.95 -7.64 8.08
C LEU A 19 23.79 -7.70 6.55
N ALA A 20 24.28 -8.76 5.89
CA ALA A 20 24.16 -8.92 4.45
C ALA A 20 22.71 -8.88 3.97
N LEU A 21 21.76 -9.35 4.79
CA LEU A 21 20.33 -9.31 4.52
C LEU A 21 19.77 -7.88 4.40
N LEU A 22 20.43 -6.89 5.00
CA LEU A 22 20.02 -5.48 4.95
C LEU A 22 20.69 -4.71 3.81
N ALA A 23 21.68 -5.29 3.13
CA ALA A 23 22.48 -4.58 2.12
C ALA A 23 21.61 -4.02 0.99
N SER A 24 20.63 -4.79 0.51
CA SER A 24 19.72 -4.36 -0.56
C SER A 24 18.78 -3.24 -0.12
N ILE A 25 18.34 -3.24 1.15
CA ILE A 25 17.47 -2.21 1.72
C ILE A 25 18.26 -0.91 1.91
N ALA A 26 19.40 -0.99 2.62
CA ALA A 26 20.21 0.16 2.97
C ALA A 26 20.82 0.85 1.74
N SER A 27 21.25 0.07 0.74
CA SER A 27 21.77 0.64 -0.52
C SER A 27 20.68 1.26 -1.40
N SER A 28 19.41 0.96 -1.15
CA SER A 28 18.26 1.52 -1.87
C SER A 28 17.64 2.74 -1.17
N ALA A 29 18.24 3.23 -0.09
CA ALA A 29 17.72 4.37 0.68
C ALA A 29 17.63 5.68 -0.13
N HIS A 30 18.27 5.76 -1.30
CA HIS A 30 18.20 6.92 -2.20
C HIS A 30 17.66 6.58 -3.60
N GLU A 31 17.04 5.40 -3.74
CA GLU A 31 16.30 5.04 -4.95
C GLU A 31 14.92 5.69 -4.91
N ARG A 32 14.53 6.30 -6.03
CA ARG A 32 13.22 6.95 -6.17
C ARG A 32 12.29 6.03 -6.95
N SER A 33 11.03 5.95 -6.56
CA SER A 33 10.04 5.12 -7.28
C SER A 33 9.90 5.52 -8.75
N GLY A 34 10.19 6.77 -9.10
CA GLY A 34 10.24 7.29 -10.47
C GLY A 34 11.54 7.01 -11.23
N GLY A 35 12.51 6.29 -10.65
CA GLY A 35 13.77 5.91 -11.30
C GLY A 35 14.85 7.00 -11.34
N THR A 36 14.61 8.16 -10.73
CA THR A 36 15.55 9.30 -10.69
C THR A 36 16.60 9.19 -9.57
N GLY A 37 16.54 8.12 -8.79
CA GLY A 37 17.42 7.86 -7.64
C GLY A 37 18.76 7.26 -7.99
N TYR A 38 19.47 6.83 -6.96
CA TYR A 38 20.79 6.18 -7.06
C TYR A 38 20.93 5.16 -5.92
N PRO A 39 21.85 4.18 -6.00
CA PRO A 39 22.96 4.05 -6.94
C PRO A 39 22.65 3.34 -8.27
N ARG A 40 21.54 2.60 -8.37
CA ARG A 40 21.20 1.78 -9.55
C ARG A 40 20.23 2.48 -10.50
N GLY A 41 19.46 3.48 -10.04
CA GLY A 41 18.49 4.19 -10.88
C GLY A 41 17.29 3.30 -11.23
N ILE A 42 16.90 2.43 -10.29
CA ILE A 42 15.80 1.48 -10.46
C ILE A 42 14.48 2.10 -10.02
N ALA A 43 13.37 1.63 -10.57
CA ALA A 43 12.04 2.22 -10.37
C ALA A 43 11.02 1.23 -9.81
N GLY A 44 9.98 1.77 -9.19
CA GLY A 44 8.79 1.05 -8.76
C GLY A 44 9.08 -0.21 -7.92
N ALA A 45 8.49 -1.33 -8.32
CA ALA A 45 8.58 -2.60 -7.59
C ALA A 45 9.98 -3.27 -7.65
N THR A 46 10.89 -2.77 -8.49
CA THR A 46 12.29 -3.22 -8.52
C THR A 46 13.04 -2.79 -7.26
N ILE A 47 12.61 -1.69 -6.62
CA ILE A 47 13.12 -1.27 -5.32
C ILE A 47 12.49 -2.19 -4.25
N PRO A 48 13.30 -2.80 -3.36
CA PRO A 48 12.78 -3.63 -2.28
C PRO A 48 11.70 -2.88 -1.48
N LEU A 49 10.63 -3.57 -1.07
CA LEU A 49 9.52 -2.94 -0.34
C LEU A 49 10.00 -2.13 0.88
N LEU A 50 10.89 -2.72 1.69
CA LEU A 50 11.49 -2.05 2.85
C LEU A 50 12.42 -0.88 2.46
N GLY A 51 13.04 -0.92 1.27
CA GLY A 51 13.81 0.20 0.73
C GLY A 51 12.93 1.40 0.40
N ARG A 52 11.71 1.16 -0.13
CA ARG A 52 10.73 2.23 -0.40
C ARG A 52 10.24 2.90 0.88
N PHE A 53 10.02 2.12 1.95
CA PHE A 53 9.73 2.69 3.28
C PHE A 53 10.90 3.48 3.84
N LEU A 54 12.12 2.94 3.74
CA LEU A 54 13.32 3.59 4.25
C LEU A 54 13.56 4.93 3.56
N GLU A 55 13.45 5.00 2.24
CA GLU A 55 13.58 6.25 1.49
C GLU A 55 12.52 7.29 1.90
N ALA A 56 11.25 6.89 2.00
CA ALA A 56 10.20 7.81 2.43
C ALA A 56 10.44 8.32 3.87
N ALA A 57 10.91 7.46 4.76
CA ALA A 57 11.24 7.81 6.14
C ALA A 57 12.46 8.73 6.23
N ASP A 58 13.54 8.42 5.50
CA ASP A 58 14.77 9.22 5.47
C ASP A 58 14.47 10.61 4.91
N CYS A 59 13.71 10.71 3.82
CA CYS A 59 13.31 11.99 3.27
C CYS A 59 12.40 12.78 4.20
N TYR A 60 11.44 12.13 4.88
CA TYR A 60 10.62 12.82 5.87
C TYR A 60 11.47 13.38 7.01
N HIS A 61 12.35 12.57 7.60
CA HIS A 61 13.25 13.00 8.67
C HIS A 61 14.20 14.11 8.21
N ALA A 62 14.84 13.95 7.05
CA ALA A 62 15.72 14.94 6.44
C ALA A 62 15.05 16.30 6.24
N MET A 63 13.74 16.32 5.96
CA MET A 63 12.99 17.57 5.79
C MET A 63 12.76 18.31 7.10
N LEU A 64 12.75 17.62 8.24
CA LEU A 64 12.53 18.17 9.59
C LEU A 64 13.84 18.63 10.26
N GLU A 65 14.98 18.31 9.68
CA GLU A 65 16.27 18.71 10.21
C GLU A 65 16.66 20.11 9.72
N ASP A 66 17.28 20.88 10.62
CA ASP A 66 17.96 22.10 10.23
C ASP A 66 19.26 21.76 9.50
N ARG A 67 19.49 22.41 8.36
CA ARG A 67 20.67 22.17 7.51
C ARG A 67 21.30 23.50 7.13
N PRO A 68 22.64 23.57 6.94
CA PRO A 68 23.34 24.83 6.69
C PRO A 68 22.80 25.69 5.53
N HIS A 69 22.09 25.08 4.58
CA HIS A 69 21.54 25.74 3.39
C HIS A 69 20.00 25.72 3.35
N ARG A 70 19.34 25.17 4.38
CA ARG A 70 17.89 25.00 4.41
C ARG A 70 17.40 24.81 5.85
N PRO A 71 16.50 25.67 6.36
CA PRO A 71 15.88 25.46 7.65
C PRO A 71 14.98 24.22 7.68
N ALA A 72 14.81 23.65 8.87
CA ALA A 72 13.84 22.59 9.12
C ALA A 72 12.44 23.00 8.65
N LEU A 73 11.74 22.10 7.94
CA LEU A 73 10.32 22.27 7.68
C LEU A 73 9.50 21.92 8.92
N SER A 74 8.30 22.50 9.00
CA SER A 74 7.28 22.03 9.93
C SER A 74 6.88 20.59 9.58
N ARG A 75 6.34 19.85 10.57
CA ARG A 75 5.84 18.49 10.34
C ARG A 75 4.80 18.43 9.23
N ASP A 76 3.94 19.44 9.14
CA ASP A 76 2.88 19.53 8.14
C ASP A 76 3.43 19.85 6.75
N ASP A 77 4.42 20.74 6.65
CA ASP A 77 5.00 21.09 5.35
C ASP A 77 5.87 19.96 4.80
N ALA A 78 6.61 19.25 5.66
CA ALA A 78 7.29 18.01 5.29
C ALA A 78 6.30 16.95 4.79
N ALA A 79 5.15 16.79 5.45
CA ALA A 79 4.11 15.86 5.02
C ALA A 79 3.44 16.28 3.70
N LYS A 80 3.19 17.57 3.47
CA LYS A 80 2.67 18.08 2.20
C LYS A 80 3.65 17.81 1.05
N GLU A 81 4.93 18.05 1.29
CA GLU A 81 5.99 17.85 0.31
C GLU A 81 6.15 16.37 -0.04
N LEU A 82 6.17 15.48 0.97
CA LEU A 82 6.24 14.04 0.74
C LEU A 82 5.02 13.51 -0.04
N ARG A 83 3.80 14.00 0.29
CA ARG A 83 2.59 13.67 -0.47
C ARG A 83 2.62 14.24 -1.90
N ARG A 84 3.27 15.38 -2.13
CA ARG A 84 3.46 15.97 -3.47
C ARG A 84 4.36 15.05 -4.31
N GLY A 85 5.52 14.66 -3.79
CA GLY A 85 6.42 13.73 -4.48
C GLY A 85 5.76 12.37 -4.76
N ALA A 86 4.92 11.86 -3.86
CA ALA A 86 4.14 10.65 -4.14
C ALA A 86 3.15 10.81 -5.31
N ARG A 87 2.46 11.96 -5.42
CA ARG A 87 1.55 12.25 -6.55
C ARG A 87 2.29 12.39 -7.88
N GLU A 88 3.53 12.87 -7.82
CA GLU A 88 4.41 13.03 -8.99
C GLU A 88 5.16 11.73 -9.34
N GLY A 89 4.97 10.67 -8.55
CA GLY A 89 5.61 9.37 -8.78
C GLY A 89 7.05 9.27 -8.30
N GLU A 90 7.59 10.30 -7.63
CA GLU A 90 8.94 10.27 -7.04
C GLU A 90 9.04 9.23 -5.90
N TYR A 91 7.96 9.08 -5.13
CA TYR A 91 7.87 8.16 -3.99
C TYR A 91 6.74 7.14 -4.18
N ASP A 92 6.89 5.98 -3.54
CA ASP A 92 5.79 5.03 -3.45
C ASP A 92 4.70 5.57 -2.50
N GLY A 93 3.48 5.70 -3.01
CA GLY A 93 2.38 6.29 -2.25
C GLY A 93 2.01 5.50 -0.99
N ALA A 94 2.06 4.16 -1.04
CA ALA A 94 1.78 3.33 0.13
C ALA A 94 2.88 3.46 1.18
N ALA A 95 4.14 3.59 0.75
CA ALA A 95 5.26 3.86 1.65
C ALA A 95 5.13 5.22 2.34
N VAL A 96 4.82 6.28 1.58
CA VAL A 96 4.58 7.63 2.12
C VAL A 96 3.43 7.61 3.12
N ASP A 97 2.31 6.98 2.78
CA ASP A 97 1.15 6.87 3.67
C ASP A 97 1.50 6.12 4.98
N ALA A 98 2.27 5.04 4.91
CA ALA A 98 2.68 4.32 6.11
C ALA A 98 3.62 5.15 7.00
N VAL A 99 4.61 5.82 6.41
CA VAL A 99 5.56 6.68 7.14
C VAL A 99 4.85 7.84 7.80
N LEU A 100 3.97 8.54 7.07
CA LEU A 100 3.21 9.66 7.62
C LEU A 100 2.26 9.20 8.73
N SER A 101 1.61 8.05 8.56
CA SER A 101 0.77 7.47 9.62
C SER A 101 1.59 7.13 10.87
N ALA A 102 2.78 6.52 10.71
CA ALA A 102 3.68 6.22 11.83
C ALA A 102 4.20 7.48 12.50
N ALA A 103 4.42 8.55 11.73
CA ALA A 103 4.77 9.87 12.21
C ALA A 103 3.57 10.67 12.76
N GLY A 104 2.40 10.06 12.97
CA GLY A 104 1.24 10.68 13.62
C GLY A 104 0.42 11.62 12.73
N HIS A 105 0.68 11.67 11.43
CA HIS A 105 -0.16 12.42 10.49
C HIS A 105 -1.46 11.69 10.21
N GLN A 106 -2.52 12.48 10.01
CA GLN A 106 -3.76 11.94 9.46
C GLN A 106 -3.54 11.52 8.01
N VAL A 107 -3.57 10.22 7.77
CA VAL A 107 -3.54 9.64 6.43
C VAL A 107 -4.92 9.14 6.12
N ARG A 108 -5.59 9.82 5.18
CA ARG A 108 -6.91 9.41 4.71
C ARG A 108 -6.72 8.15 3.86
N ARG A 109 -6.61 6.99 4.50
CA ARG A 109 -6.73 5.70 3.80
C ARG A 109 -8.08 5.75 3.10
N LYS A 110 -8.10 5.90 1.77
CA LYS A 110 -9.26 5.44 1.01
C LYS A 110 -9.30 3.94 1.29
N PRO A 111 -10.37 3.39 1.88
CA PRO A 111 -10.57 1.96 1.84
C PRO A 111 -10.81 1.63 0.37
N SER A 112 -9.74 1.44 -0.41
CA SER A 112 -9.86 0.79 -1.70
C SER A 112 -9.99 -0.68 -1.34
N ALA A 113 -11.23 -1.13 -1.19
CA ALA A 113 -11.44 -2.56 -1.23
C ALA A 113 -10.84 -3.10 -2.54
N PRO A 114 -10.40 -4.37 -2.55
CA PRO A 114 -9.77 -4.98 -3.72
C PRO A 114 -10.54 -4.69 -5.01
N ALA A 115 -9.83 -4.44 -6.11
CA ALA A 115 -10.40 -4.08 -7.41
C ALA A 115 -11.36 -2.85 -7.41
N GLY A 116 -11.19 -1.93 -6.45
CA GLY A 116 -12.01 -0.71 -6.36
C GLY A 116 -13.45 -0.96 -5.94
N LEU A 117 -13.73 -2.09 -5.28
CA LEU A 117 -15.05 -2.40 -4.74
C LEU A 117 -15.50 -1.33 -3.74
N THR A 118 -16.79 -1.02 -3.74
CA THR A 118 -17.42 -0.19 -2.71
C THR A 118 -17.63 -1.04 -1.44
N PRO A 119 -17.81 -0.43 -0.25
CA PRO A 119 -18.11 -1.18 0.97
C PRO A 119 -19.30 -2.15 0.79
N ARG A 120 -20.36 -1.69 0.11
CA ARG A 120 -21.53 -2.51 -0.16
C ARG A 120 -21.26 -3.69 -1.11
N GLU A 121 -20.39 -3.49 -2.10
CA GLU A 121 -19.96 -4.58 -2.99
C GLU A 121 -19.10 -5.61 -2.25
N VAL A 122 -18.29 -5.19 -1.27
CA VAL A 122 -17.54 -6.11 -0.41
C VAL A 122 -18.49 -6.97 0.42
N GLU A 123 -19.53 -6.40 1.02
CA GLU A 123 -20.53 -7.15 1.79
C GLU A 123 -21.19 -8.24 0.93
N VAL A 124 -21.61 -7.88 -0.30
CA VAL A 124 -22.19 -8.83 -1.26
C VAL A 124 -21.18 -9.95 -1.59
N LEU A 125 -19.93 -9.59 -1.89
CA LEU A 125 -18.87 -10.54 -2.22
C LEU A 125 -18.60 -11.51 -1.06
N VAL A 126 -18.51 -11.01 0.17
CA VAL A 126 -18.28 -11.83 1.37
C VAL A 126 -19.42 -12.81 1.60
N LEU A 127 -20.68 -12.36 1.53
CA LEU A 127 -21.84 -13.24 1.69
C LEU A 127 -21.88 -14.31 0.58
N ALA A 128 -21.58 -13.93 -0.66
CA ALA A 128 -21.55 -14.86 -1.78
C ALA A 128 -20.41 -15.88 -1.67
N ALA A 129 -19.23 -15.45 -1.24
CA ALA A 129 -18.03 -16.25 -1.03
C ALA A 129 -18.17 -17.24 0.14
N ARG A 130 -18.93 -16.87 1.18
CA ARG A 130 -19.31 -17.76 2.30
C ARG A 130 -20.39 -18.79 1.95
N GLY A 131 -20.76 -18.91 0.67
CA GLY A 131 -21.76 -19.87 0.19
C GLY A 131 -23.21 -19.38 0.25
N GLY A 132 -23.47 -18.13 0.63
CA GLY A 132 -24.82 -17.58 0.67
C GLY A 132 -25.43 -17.50 -0.72
N THR A 133 -26.55 -18.17 -0.97
CA THR A 133 -27.28 -18.10 -2.27
C THR A 133 -27.70 -16.67 -2.61
N THR A 134 -28.02 -16.36 -3.87
CA THR A 134 -28.48 -15.01 -4.26
C THR A 134 -29.68 -14.54 -3.43
N ARG A 135 -30.59 -15.45 -3.05
CA ARG A 135 -31.70 -15.15 -2.13
C ARG A 135 -31.24 -14.86 -0.71
N ALA A 136 -30.28 -15.64 -0.19
CA ALA A 136 -29.72 -15.42 1.14
C ALA A 136 -28.96 -14.08 1.23
N VAL A 137 -28.17 -13.75 0.20
CA VAL A 137 -27.52 -12.44 0.07
C VAL A 137 -28.56 -11.32 0.06
N ALA A 138 -29.62 -11.46 -0.75
CA ALA A 138 -30.69 -10.48 -0.84
C ALA A 138 -31.41 -10.26 0.50
N HIS A 139 -31.74 -11.35 1.19
CA HIS A 139 -32.35 -11.32 2.52
C HIS A 139 -31.45 -10.62 3.54
N ALA A 140 -30.19 -11.03 3.64
CA ALA A 140 -29.22 -10.43 4.58
C ALA A 140 -29.01 -8.93 4.36
N LEU A 141 -29.17 -8.47 3.12
CA LEU A 141 -28.95 -7.08 2.73
C LEU A 141 -30.24 -6.26 2.63
N GLY A 142 -31.42 -6.84 2.85
CA GLY A 142 -32.72 -6.15 2.75
C GLY A 142 -33.04 -5.65 1.34
N ILE A 143 -32.59 -6.35 0.29
CA ILE A 143 -32.78 -5.97 -1.12
C ILE A 143 -33.52 -7.05 -1.91
N ALA A 144 -34.00 -6.71 -3.11
CA ALA A 144 -34.65 -7.67 -4.00
C ALA A 144 -33.65 -8.72 -4.54
N PRO A 145 -34.06 -10.00 -4.72
CA PRO A 145 -33.18 -11.05 -5.26
C PRO A 145 -32.56 -10.73 -6.62
N LYS A 146 -33.31 -10.05 -7.50
CA LYS A 146 -32.81 -9.59 -8.80
C LYS A 146 -31.67 -8.58 -8.65
N THR A 147 -31.80 -7.65 -7.69
CA THR A 147 -30.77 -6.66 -7.38
C THR A 147 -29.51 -7.32 -6.84
N ALA A 148 -29.63 -8.30 -5.94
CA ALA A 148 -28.49 -9.08 -5.47
C ALA A 148 -27.78 -9.83 -6.61
N GLY A 149 -28.54 -10.43 -7.53
CA GLY A 149 -27.98 -11.08 -8.73
C GLY A 149 -27.16 -10.12 -9.59
N ASN A 150 -27.72 -8.95 -9.90
CA ASN A 150 -27.02 -7.91 -10.67
C ASN A 150 -25.75 -7.39 -9.96
N HIS A 151 -25.79 -7.26 -8.63
CA HIS A 151 -24.59 -6.90 -7.87
C HIS A 151 -23.50 -7.95 -7.98
N ILE A 152 -23.84 -9.24 -7.80
CA ILE A 152 -22.88 -10.34 -7.90
C ILE A 152 -22.23 -10.36 -9.29
N GLU A 153 -23.02 -10.24 -10.36
CA GLU A 153 -22.50 -10.22 -11.74
C GLU A 153 -21.54 -9.04 -11.98
N ARG A 154 -21.92 -7.83 -11.56
CA ARG A 154 -21.06 -6.65 -11.68
C ARG A 154 -19.77 -6.78 -10.88
N ILE A 155 -19.86 -7.37 -9.68
CA ILE A 155 -18.69 -7.63 -8.83
C ILE A 155 -17.75 -8.60 -9.54
N TYR A 156 -18.28 -9.69 -10.12
CA TYR A 156 -17.47 -10.69 -10.83
C TYR A 156 -16.71 -10.05 -12.00
N THR A 157 -17.38 -9.26 -12.82
CA THR A 157 -16.74 -8.48 -13.89
C THR A 157 -15.68 -7.53 -13.34
N LYS A 158 -15.96 -6.85 -12.21
CA LYS A 158 -15.05 -5.87 -11.61
C LYS A 158 -13.79 -6.50 -11.01
N ILE A 159 -13.89 -7.69 -10.44
CA ILE A 159 -12.76 -8.45 -9.89
C ILE A 159 -12.10 -9.39 -10.91
N GLY A 160 -12.63 -9.46 -12.14
CA GLY A 160 -12.07 -10.26 -13.23
C GLY A 160 -12.24 -11.77 -13.06
N VAL A 161 -13.34 -12.22 -12.45
CA VAL A 161 -13.65 -13.64 -12.24
C VAL A 161 -14.97 -14.02 -12.87
N ASN A 162 -15.16 -15.32 -13.10
CA ASN A 162 -16.28 -15.84 -13.88
C ASN A 162 -17.13 -16.82 -13.05
N SER A 163 -16.65 -17.22 -11.88
CA SER A 163 -17.32 -18.21 -11.05
C SER A 163 -17.33 -17.84 -9.57
N ARG A 164 -18.27 -18.44 -8.84
CA ARG A 164 -18.37 -18.29 -7.38
C ARG A 164 -17.13 -18.79 -6.65
N ALA A 165 -16.53 -19.88 -7.14
CA ALA A 165 -15.32 -20.43 -6.56
C ALA A 165 -14.14 -19.45 -6.72
N GLU A 166 -13.97 -18.86 -7.91
CA GLU A 166 -12.94 -17.84 -8.14
C GLU A 166 -13.18 -16.57 -7.32
N ALA A 167 -14.44 -16.14 -7.19
CA ALA A 167 -14.79 -15.01 -6.33
C ALA A 167 -14.48 -15.29 -4.85
N ALA A 168 -14.70 -16.52 -4.38
CA ALA A 168 -14.34 -16.93 -3.03
C ALA A 168 -12.82 -16.94 -2.82
N MET A 169 -12.06 -17.47 -3.79
CA MET A 169 -10.60 -17.43 -3.78
C MET A 169 -10.06 -16.00 -3.75
N PHE A 170 -10.63 -15.11 -4.58
CA PHE A 170 -10.29 -13.70 -4.58
C PHE A 170 -10.52 -13.06 -3.20
N ALA A 171 -11.66 -13.33 -2.57
CA ALA A 171 -11.98 -12.83 -1.25
C ALA A 171 -11.00 -13.34 -0.17
N MET A 172 -10.57 -14.61 -0.25
CA MET A 172 -9.56 -15.18 0.64
C MET A 172 -8.18 -14.54 0.45
N GLN A 173 -7.71 -14.42 -0.79
CA GLN A 173 -6.40 -13.83 -1.12
C GLN A 173 -6.26 -12.39 -0.62
N HIS A 174 -7.37 -11.67 -0.55
CA HIS A 174 -7.41 -10.29 -0.09
C HIS A 174 -7.87 -10.13 1.37
N GLY A 175 -7.95 -11.22 2.14
CA GLY A 175 -8.29 -11.16 3.56
C GLY A 175 -9.70 -10.67 3.87
N LEU A 176 -10.64 -10.76 2.92
CA LEU A 176 -12.02 -10.30 3.11
C LEU A 176 -12.86 -11.26 3.95
N LEU A 177 -12.44 -12.53 4.08
CA LEU A 177 -13.16 -13.54 4.84
C LEU A 177 -12.73 -13.64 6.31
N SER A 178 -11.60 -13.03 6.69
CA SER A 178 -10.96 -13.19 8.00
C SER A 178 -11.46 -12.24 9.09
N THR A 179 -12.32 -11.26 8.79
CA THR A 179 -12.69 -10.25 9.79
C THR A 179 -14.14 -9.79 9.65
N TRP A 180 -15.02 -10.45 10.39
CA TRP A 180 -16.09 -9.80 11.12
C TRP A 180 -16.36 -10.66 12.36
N GLU A 181 -15.84 -10.21 13.50
CA GLU A 181 -16.46 -10.58 14.76
C GLU A 181 -17.77 -9.80 14.87
N THR A 182 -18.78 -10.51 15.33
CA THR A 182 -20.15 -10.08 15.60
C THR A 182 -20.14 -8.81 16.46
N THR A 183 -20.50 -7.66 15.90
CA THR A 183 -21.00 -6.55 16.73
C THR A 183 -22.48 -6.82 17.01
N GLU A 184 -22.75 -7.63 18.03
CA GLU A 184 -24.01 -7.63 18.76
C GLU A 184 -23.69 -7.65 20.25
N ALA A 185 -23.92 -6.51 20.91
CA ALA A 185 -24.13 -6.35 22.34
C ALA A 185 -25.29 -5.35 22.51
#